data_AF-A0A7S3RFA2-F1
#
_entry.id   AF-A0A7S3RFA2-F1
#
_cell.length_a   1.000
_cell.length_b   1.000
_cell.length_c   1.000
_cell.angle_alpha   90.00
_cell.angle_beta   90.00
_cell.angle_gamma   90.00
#
_symmetry.space_group_name_H-M   'P 1'
#
loop_
_entity.id
_entity.type
_entity.pdbx_description
1 polymer ?
#
loop_
_entity_poly.entity_id
_entity_poly.type
_entity_poly.pdbx_seq_one_letter_code
_entity_poly.pdbx_strand_id
1 'polypeptide(L)'
;YAHSSSELRARVLRSFALLSYQLPGLIVGSLTRTSIQHAVDSGVDAAAIVAYLERNAHPLMAAQTPVLPETVVNQIHLWAKERSRMAADRCKLYDAFNSLRRFDEACTYAREIGAHLWSRRFPEERNLHKCSLAVRAEAHGSMKSFLRAAA
;
A
#
# COMPACT_ATOMS: atom_id res chain seq x y z
N TYR A 1 -18.12 19.55 8.86
CA TYR A 1 -18.33 20.97 9.19
C TYR A 1 -17.24 21.42 10.15
N ALA A 2 -16.69 22.62 9.97
CA ALA A 2 -15.69 23.18 10.88
C ALA A 2 -16.07 24.61 11.26
N HIS A 3 -16.18 24.88 12.57
CA HIS A 3 -16.47 26.22 13.07
C HIS A 3 -15.16 27.00 13.23
N SER A 4 -14.82 27.82 12.23
CA SER A 4 -13.66 28.71 12.31
C SER A 4 -13.76 29.83 11.27
N SER A 5 -13.32 31.03 11.67
CA SER A 5 -13.06 32.17 10.80
C SER A 5 -11.58 32.25 10.35
N SER A 6 -10.73 31.33 10.81
CA SER A 6 -9.29 31.36 10.51
C SER A 6 -9.00 30.89 9.09
N GLU A 7 -8.38 31.76 8.28
CA GLU A 7 -7.96 31.41 6.93
C GLU A 7 -6.93 30.26 6.92
N LEU A 8 -6.05 30.20 7.93
CA LEU A 8 -5.08 29.12 8.05
C LEU A 8 -5.77 27.76 8.16
N ARG A 9 -6.79 27.63 9.01
CA ARG A 9 -7.56 26.38 9.13
C ARG A 9 -8.28 26.04 7.83
N ALA A 10 -8.80 27.03 7.11
CA ALA A 10 -9.40 26.83 5.80
C ALA A 10 -8.38 26.28 4.80
N ARG A 11 -7.15 26.83 4.76
CA ARG A 11 -6.08 26.35 3.88
C ARG A 11 -5.65 24.92 4.21
N VAL A 12 -5.51 24.59 5.49
CA VAL A 12 -5.20 23.21 5.91
C VAL A 12 -6.31 22.26 5.49
N LEU A 13 -7.59 22.60 5.73
CA LEU A 13 -8.71 21.77 5.28
C LEU A 13 -8.75 21.60 3.75
N ARG A 14 -8.43 22.63 2.97
CA ARG A 14 -8.33 22.54 1.50
C ARG A 14 -7.30 21.54 1.01
N SER A 15 -6.26 21.25 1.81
CA SER A 15 -5.22 20.31 1.40
C SER A 15 -5.73 18.86 1.28
N PHE A 16 -6.80 18.51 2.00
CA PHE A 16 -7.33 17.13 2.02
C PHE A 16 -8.85 17.00 1.93
N ALA A 17 -9.60 18.10 1.89
CA ALA A 17 -11.06 18.09 1.77
C ALA A 17 -11.54 18.99 0.62
N LEU A 18 -12.64 18.59 -0.01
CA LEU A 18 -13.34 19.42 -0.97
C LEU A 18 -14.23 20.42 -0.23
N LEU A 19 -13.82 21.69 -0.18
CA LEU A 19 -14.64 22.74 0.45
C LEU A 19 -15.75 23.20 -0.49
N SER A 20 -17.00 23.04 -0.05
CA SER A 20 -18.19 23.47 -0.81
C SER A 20 -18.54 24.93 -0.52
N TYR A 21 -18.55 25.32 0.76
CA TYR A 21 -18.94 26.66 1.19
C TYR A 21 -18.03 27.16 2.31
N GLN A 22 -17.69 28.44 2.26
CA GLN A 22 -17.03 29.16 3.34
C GLN A 22 -17.92 30.35 3.73
N LEU A 23 -18.54 30.24 4.89
CA LEU A 23 -19.37 31.27 5.51
C LEU A 23 -18.60 31.94 6.65
N PRO A 24 -19.05 33.11 7.14
CA PRO A 24 -18.46 33.72 8.33
C PRO A 24 -18.49 32.76 9.53
N GLY A 25 -17.33 32.24 9.93
CA GLY A 25 -17.19 31.33 11.06
C GLY A 25 -17.56 29.86 10.81
N LEU A 26 -17.95 29.48 9.59
CA LEU A 26 -18.30 28.10 9.23
C LEU A 26 -17.71 27.69 7.89
N ILE A 27 -17.00 26.56 7.92
CA ILE A 27 -16.46 25.91 6.73
C ILE A 27 -17.21 24.60 6.52
N VAL A 28 -17.77 24.45 5.32
CA VAL A 28 -18.49 23.25 4.89
C VAL A 28 -17.72 22.60 3.77
N GLY A 29 -17.46 21.31 3.91
CA GLY A 29 -16.77 20.51 2.91
C GLY A 29 -16.99 19.03 3.14
N SER A 30 -16.57 18.24 2.17
CA SER A 30 -16.67 16.79 2.17
C SER A 30 -15.28 16.16 1.96
N LEU A 31 -15.08 15.01 2.58
CA LEU A 31 -13.95 14.13 2.28
C LEU A 31 -14.39 13.22 1.14
N THR A 32 -13.70 13.32 0.02
CA THR A 32 -13.92 12.46 -1.15
C THR A 32 -12.67 11.63 -1.41
N ARG A 33 -12.86 10.49 -2.06
CA ARG A 33 -11.77 9.65 -2.58
C ARG A 33 -10.71 10.47 -3.32
N THR A 34 -11.15 11.37 -4.22
CA THR A 34 -10.24 12.21 -5.02
C THR A 34 -9.47 13.22 -4.18
N SER A 35 -10.12 13.87 -3.20
CA SER A 35 -9.45 14.83 -2.31
C SER A 35 -8.38 14.17 -1.43
N ILE A 36 -8.66 12.99 -0.88
CA ILE A 36 -7.71 12.24 -0.06
C ILE A 36 -6.53 11.74 -0.90
N GLN A 37 -6.79 11.22 -2.10
CA GLN A 37 -5.71 10.81 -3.01
C GLN A 37 -4.81 11.98 -3.39
N HIS A 38 -5.38 13.14 -3.73
CA HIS A 38 -4.61 14.33 -4.04
C HIS A 38 -3.75 14.79 -2.85
N ALA A 39 -4.28 14.71 -1.62
CA ALA A 39 -3.54 15.03 -0.41
C ALA A 39 -2.32 14.13 -0.22
N VAL A 40 -2.51 12.82 -0.37
CA VAL A 40 -1.44 11.82 -0.26
C VAL A 40 -0.38 12.00 -1.35
N ASP A 41 -0.80 12.26 -2.59
CA ASP A 41 0.11 12.55 -3.71
C ASP A 41 0.93 13.84 -3.44
N SER A 42 0.35 14.79 -2.68
CA SER A 42 1.02 16.02 -2.24
C SER A 42 1.89 15.83 -0.99
N GLY A 43 1.99 14.62 -0.45
CA GLY A 43 2.81 14.27 0.72
C GLY A 43 2.10 14.36 2.07
N VAL A 44 0.77 14.53 2.10
CA VAL A 44 -0.02 14.53 3.34
C VAL A 44 -0.48 13.11 3.67
N ASP A 45 0.10 12.51 4.71
CA ASP A 45 -0.24 11.14 5.10
C ASP A 45 -1.66 11.03 5.70
N ALA A 46 -2.30 9.88 5.51
CA ALA A 46 -3.62 9.58 6.02
C ALA A 46 -3.70 9.68 7.55
N ALA A 47 -2.64 9.25 8.26
CA ALA A 47 -2.56 9.38 9.71
C ALA A 47 -2.54 10.85 10.16
N ALA A 48 -1.88 11.72 9.40
CA ALA A 48 -1.86 13.16 9.70
C ALA A 48 -3.25 13.80 9.51
N ILE A 49 -4.01 13.36 8.50
CA ILE A 49 -5.40 13.80 8.27
C ILE A 49 -6.28 13.41 9.46
N VAL A 50 -6.22 12.14 9.88
CA VAL A 50 -6.99 11.62 11.02
C VAL A 50 -6.63 12.37 12.30
N ALA A 51 -5.34 12.50 12.61
CA ALA A 51 -4.87 13.22 13.79
C ALA A 51 -5.30 14.70 13.80
N TYR A 52 -5.30 15.35 12.64
CA TYR A 52 -5.80 16.73 12.51
C TYR A 52 -7.30 16.82 12.82
N LEU A 53 -8.10 15.88 12.32
CA LEU A 53 -9.55 15.83 12.56
C LEU A 53 -9.86 15.55 14.04
N GLU A 54 -9.13 14.64 14.69
CA GLU A 54 -9.27 14.35 16.13
C GLU A 54 -8.91 15.57 16.99
N ARG A 55 -7.76 16.20 16.73
CA ARG A 55 -7.28 17.36 17.50
C ARG A 55 -8.19 18.58 17.38
N ASN A 56 -8.87 18.74 16.24
CA ASN A 56 -9.76 19.86 15.98
C ASN A 56 -11.25 19.45 16.05
N ALA A 57 -11.56 18.31 16.65
CA ALA A 57 -12.93 17.87 16.85
C ALA A 57 -13.69 18.87 17.74
N HIS A 58 -14.99 19.04 17.46
CA HIS A 58 -15.86 19.82 18.32
C HIS A 58 -15.89 19.21 19.74
N PRO A 59 -15.96 19.99 20.84
CA PRO A 59 -15.93 19.45 22.20
C PRO A 59 -16.93 18.31 22.47
N LEU A 60 -18.13 18.40 21.87
CA LEU A 60 -19.15 17.34 21.96
C LEU A 60 -18.74 16.02 21.27
N MET A 61 -17.93 16.09 20.21
CA MET A 61 -17.34 14.90 19.57
C MET A 61 -16.10 14.43 20.31
N ALA A 62 -15.25 15.35 20.79
CA ALA A 62 -14.04 15.02 21.53
C ALA A 62 -14.33 14.29 22.86
N ALA A 63 -15.53 14.46 23.42
CA ALA A 63 -15.99 13.72 24.59
C ALA A 63 -16.41 12.27 24.28
N GLN A 64 -16.54 11.88 23.00
CA GLN A 64 -16.91 10.54 22.58
C GLN A 64 -15.67 9.66 22.41
N THR A 65 -15.83 8.36 22.63
CA THR A 65 -14.78 7.36 22.38
C THR A 65 -15.33 6.31 21.42
N PRO A 66 -14.79 6.20 20.19
CA PRO A 66 -13.73 7.03 19.59
C PRO A 66 -14.21 8.44 19.19
N VAL A 67 -13.29 9.41 19.11
CA VAL A 67 -13.60 10.82 18.73
C VAL A 67 -14.14 10.91 17.31
N LEU A 68 -13.57 10.11 16.40
CA LEU A 68 -14.03 9.95 15.03
C LEU A 68 -14.69 8.58 14.87
N PRO A 69 -15.81 8.48 14.13
CA PRO A 69 -16.38 7.19 13.78
C PRO A 69 -15.37 6.32 13.03
N GLU A 70 -15.26 5.05 13.45
CA GLU A 70 -14.30 4.10 12.88
C GLU A 70 -14.45 3.93 11.36
N THR A 71 -15.68 3.98 10.86
CA THR A 71 -15.98 3.90 9.43
C THR A 71 -15.33 5.02 8.63
N VAL A 72 -15.28 6.24 9.17
CA VAL A 72 -14.66 7.40 8.51
C VAL A 72 -13.14 7.23 8.47
N VAL A 73 -12.54 6.83 9.60
CA VAL A 73 -11.09 6.57 9.69
C VAL A 73 -10.68 5.48 8.71
N ASN A 74 -11.42 4.38 8.68
CA ASN A 74 -11.18 3.27 7.76
C ASN A 74 -11.30 3.70 6.29
N GLN A 75 -12.30 4.53 5.93
CA GLN A 75 -12.44 5.03 4.56
C GLN A 75 -11.29 5.93 4.13
N ILE A 76 -10.79 6.81 5.01
CA ILE A 76 -9.61 7.64 4.72
C ILE A 76 -8.40 6.75 4.41
N HIS A 77 -8.15 5.72 5.24
CA HIS A 77 -7.05 4.78 5.00
C HIS A 77 -7.23 3.95 3.72
N LEU A 78 -8.45 3.51 3.42
CA LEU A 78 -8.75 2.79 2.19
C LEU A 78 -8.47 3.65 0.95
N TRP A 79 -8.94 4.89 0.94
CA TRP A 79 -8.71 5.81 -0.17
C TRP A 79 -7.23 6.16 -0.35
N ALA A 80 -6.49 6.33 0.75
CA ALA A 80 -5.05 6.58 0.71
C ALA A 80 -4.26 5.40 0.12
N LYS A 81 -4.59 4.16 0.51
CA LYS A 81 -3.91 2.94 0.03
C LYS A 81 -4.34 2.52 -1.36
N GLU A 82 -5.36 3.15 -1.93
CA GLU A 82 -5.98 2.70 -3.17
C GLU A 82 -5.07 2.85 -4.40
N ARG A 83 -4.18 3.84 -4.42
CA ARG A 83 -3.17 3.99 -5.47
C ARG A 83 -1.92 3.14 -5.23
N SER A 84 -1.69 2.71 -3.99
CA SER A 84 -0.57 1.84 -3.58
C SER A 84 -0.91 0.35 -3.63
N ARG A 85 -1.82 -0.07 -4.53
CA ARG A 85 -2.23 -1.48 -4.66
C ARG A 85 -1.20 -2.36 -5.36
N MET A 86 -0.24 -1.77 -6.08
CA MET A 86 0.74 -2.48 -6.89
C MET A 86 2.14 -2.15 -6.41
N ALA A 87 2.84 -3.15 -5.90
CA ALA A 87 4.28 -3.12 -5.76
C ALA A 87 4.89 -3.76 -7.02
N ALA A 88 5.86 -3.09 -7.63
CA ALA A 88 6.56 -3.59 -8.80
C ALA A 88 8.02 -3.89 -8.43
N ASP A 89 8.37 -5.16 -8.40
CA ASP A 89 9.74 -5.60 -8.19
C ASP A 89 10.39 -6.03 -9.50
N ARG A 90 11.63 -5.56 -9.74
CA ARG A 90 12.43 -6.06 -10.86
C ARG A 90 12.82 -7.50 -10.56
N CYS A 91 12.33 -8.44 -11.36
CA CYS A 91 12.55 -9.87 -11.16
C CYS A 91 13.11 -10.57 -12.40
N LYS A 92 13.69 -11.75 -12.17
CA LYS A 92 13.98 -12.75 -13.19
C LYS A 92 13.10 -13.95 -12.94
N LEU A 93 12.41 -14.40 -13.99
CA LEU A 93 11.58 -15.59 -13.98
C LEU A 93 12.42 -16.78 -14.44
N TYR A 94 12.38 -17.85 -13.68
CA TYR A 94 12.89 -19.16 -14.04
C TYR A 94 11.72 -20.09 -14.30
N ASP A 95 11.73 -20.69 -15.48
CA ASP A 95 10.80 -21.72 -15.93
C ASP A 95 11.59 -22.92 -16.49
N ALA A 96 10.87 -23.93 -17.00
CA ALA A 96 11.46 -25.10 -17.66
C ALA A 96 12.51 -25.85 -16.81
N PHE A 97 12.19 -26.10 -15.54
CA PHE A 97 13.01 -26.97 -14.69
C PHE A 97 13.05 -28.40 -15.24
N ASN A 98 14.14 -29.11 -14.96
CA ASN A 98 14.36 -30.49 -15.40
C ASN A 98 13.71 -31.54 -14.48
N SER A 99 13.44 -31.21 -13.21
CA SER A 99 12.67 -32.04 -12.29
C SER A 99 11.98 -31.19 -11.20
N LEU A 100 10.97 -31.76 -10.55
CA LEU A 100 10.32 -31.14 -9.38
C LEU A 100 11.32 -30.94 -8.23
N ARG A 101 12.25 -31.88 -8.04
CA ARG A 101 13.28 -31.79 -7.00
C ARG A 101 14.16 -30.55 -7.21
N ARG A 102 14.61 -30.31 -8.44
CA ARG A 102 15.43 -29.14 -8.79
C ARG A 102 14.70 -27.83 -8.61
N PHE A 103 13.41 -27.80 -8.94
CA PHE A 103 12.56 -26.65 -8.65
C PHE A 103 12.49 -26.37 -7.14
N ASP A 104 12.28 -27.41 -6.34
CA ASP A 104 12.18 -27.30 -4.87
C ASP A 104 13.53 -26.85 -4.26
N GLU A 105 14.66 -27.39 -4.72
CA GLU A 105 16.02 -26.97 -4.33
C GLU A 105 16.27 -25.50 -4.67
N ALA A 106 15.93 -25.05 -5.88
CA ALA A 106 16.08 -23.66 -6.30
C ALA A 106 15.20 -22.70 -5.49
N CYS A 107 13.97 -23.12 -5.13
CA CYS A 107 13.10 -22.35 -4.26
C CYS A 107 13.67 -22.21 -2.85
N THR A 108 14.23 -23.28 -2.29
CA THR A 108 14.87 -23.26 -0.97
C THR A 108 16.08 -22.32 -0.98
N TYR A 109 16.98 -22.47 -1.94
CA TYR A 109 18.12 -21.58 -2.08
C TYR A 109 17.71 -20.11 -2.26
N ALA A 110 16.68 -19.84 -3.07
CA ALA A 110 16.15 -18.49 -3.25
C ALA A 110 15.62 -17.86 -1.95
N ARG A 111 15.05 -18.67 -1.04
CA ARG A 111 14.61 -18.20 0.29
C ARG A 111 15.78 -17.95 1.23
N GLU A 112 16.79 -18.81 1.21
CA GLU A 112 17.99 -18.68 2.04
C GLU A 112 18.76 -17.38 1.74
N ILE A 113 18.91 -17.04 0.46
CA ILE A 113 19.57 -15.79 0.05
C ILE A 113 18.64 -14.57 0.11
N GLY A 114 17.40 -14.73 0.57
CA GLY A 114 16.41 -13.65 0.66
C GLY A 114 15.97 -13.06 -0.68
N ALA A 115 16.06 -13.82 -1.78
CA ALA A 115 15.77 -13.34 -3.12
C ALA A 115 14.45 -13.85 -3.72
N HIS A 116 13.78 -14.78 -3.05
CA HIS A 116 12.47 -15.31 -3.44
C HIS A 116 11.42 -14.19 -3.44
N LEU A 117 10.74 -13.99 -4.58
CA LEU A 117 9.61 -13.07 -4.71
C LEU A 117 8.30 -13.83 -4.83
N TRP A 118 8.28 -14.84 -5.69
CA TRP A 118 7.08 -15.63 -5.94
C TRP A 118 7.47 -16.99 -6.52
N SER A 119 6.67 -18.02 -6.23
CA SER A 119 6.86 -19.35 -6.82
C SER A 119 5.52 -20.04 -7.01
N ARG A 120 5.36 -20.72 -8.14
CA ARG A 120 4.22 -21.59 -8.44
C ARG A 120 4.71 -23.01 -8.64
N ARG A 121 4.19 -23.92 -7.81
CA ARG A 121 4.52 -25.34 -7.84
C ARG A 121 3.30 -26.15 -8.25
N PHE A 122 3.49 -27.12 -9.14
CA PHE A 122 2.51 -28.15 -9.44
C PHE A 122 3.01 -29.50 -8.89
N PRO A 123 2.13 -30.34 -8.32
CA PRO A 123 2.55 -31.59 -7.68
C PRO A 123 2.95 -32.69 -8.67
N GLU A 124 2.49 -32.62 -9.92
CA GLU A 124 2.70 -33.67 -10.91
C GLU A 124 3.79 -33.29 -11.91
N GLU A 125 4.71 -34.21 -12.20
CA GLU A 125 5.83 -33.96 -13.12
C GLU A 125 5.39 -33.60 -14.54
N ARG A 126 4.26 -34.12 -15.01
CA ARG A 126 3.66 -33.73 -16.31
C ARG A 126 3.39 -32.23 -16.42
N ASN A 127 3.18 -31.55 -15.29
CA ASN A 127 2.92 -30.11 -15.21
C ASN A 127 4.17 -29.29 -14.85
N LEU A 128 5.37 -29.88 -14.90
CA LEU A 128 6.63 -29.20 -14.53
C LEU A 128 6.90 -27.94 -15.35
N HIS A 129 6.51 -27.93 -16.62
CA HIS A 129 6.61 -26.75 -17.50
C HIS A 129 5.78 -25.55 -17.01
N LYS A 130 4.79 -25.77 -16.13
CA LYS A 130 3.98 -24.71 -15.50
C LYS A 130 4.57 -24.24 -14.17
N CYS A 131 5.53 -24.96 -13.61
CA CYS A 131 6.25 -24.54 -12.41
C CYS A 131 7.15 -23.35 -12.75
N SER A 132 7.09 -22.31 -11.93
CA SER A 132 7.85 -21.08 -12.16
C SER A 132 8.29 -20.44 -10.86
N LEU A 133 9.45 -19.80 -10.90
CA LEU A 133 10.09 -19.15 -9.76
C LEU A 133 10.52 -17.75 -10.18
N ALA A 134 10.00 -16.73 -9.50
CA ALA A 134 10.42 -15.35 -9.65
C ALA A 134 11.39 -14.98 -8.52
N VAL A 135 12.57 -14.49 -8.90
CA VAL A 135 13.64 -14.08 -8.00
C VAL A 135 13.98 -12.61 -8.25
N ARG A 136 14.41 -11.87 -7.23
CA ARG A 136 14.92 -10.50 -7.38
C ARG A 136 16.03 -10.44 -8.44
N ALA A 137 15.99 -9.43 -9.30
CA ALA A 137 16.93 -9.30 -10.42
C ALA A 137 18.39 -9.22 -9.97
N GLU A 138 18.65 -8.65 -8.79
CA GLU A 138 19.98 -8.50 -8.18
C GLU A 138 20.63 -9.87 -7.85
N ALA A 139 19.81 -10.84 -7.41
CA ALA A 139 20.27 -12.17 -7.03
C ALA A 139 20.39 -13.14 -8.22
N HIS A 140 20.14 -12.67 -9.45
CA HIS A 140 20.20 -13.50 -10.65
C HIS A 140 21.58 -14.17 -10.84
N GLY A 141 22.67 -13.48 -10.50
CA GLY A 141 24.04 -14.02 -10.62
C GLY A 141 24.27 -15.24 -9.72
N SER A 142 23.91 -15.12 -8.44
CA SER A 142 24.01 -16.23 -7.47
C SER A 142 23.11 -17.39 -7.86
N MET A 143 21.87 -17.10 -8.26
CA MET A 143 20.91 -18.11 -8.70
C MET A 143 21.36 -18.85 -9.96
N LYS A 144 21.91 -18.14 -10.95
CA LYS A 144 22.45 -18.74 -12.17
C LYS A 144 23.65 -19.63 -11.88
N SER A 145 24.50 -19.23 -10.94
CA SER A 145 25.66 -20.01 -10.51
C SER A 145 25.23 -21.31 -9.81
N PHE A 146 24.25 -21.22 -8.91
CA PHE A 146 23.65 -22.38 -8.25
C PHE A 146 23.02 -23.37 -9.24
N LEU A 147 22.19 -22.89 -10.16
CA LEU A 147 21.52 -23.74 -11.16
C LEU A 147 22.51 -24.42 -12.11
N ARG A 148 23.64 -23.76 -12.42
CA ARG A 148 24.72 -24.34 -13.23
C ARG A 148 25.59 -25.33 -12.47
N ALA A 149 25.92 -25.03 -11.21
CA ALA A 149 26.71 -25.94 -10.36
C ALA A 149 25.96 -27.23 -10.06
N ALA A 150 24.63 -27.17 -10.04
CA ALA A 150 23.79 -28.33 -9.86
C ALA A 150 23.57 -29.14 -11.16
N ALA A 151 23.79 -28.56 -12.35
CA ALA A 151 23.55 -29.17 -13.69
C ALA A 151 24.33 -30.47 -13.88
#